data_AF-A0A5J5GG83-F1
#
_entry.id   AF-A0A5J5GG83-F1
#
_cell.length_a   1.000
_cell.length_b   1.000
_cell.length_c   1.000
_cell.angle_alpha   90.00
_cell.angle_beta   90.00
_cell.angle_gamma   90.00
#
_symmetry.space_group_name_H-M   'P 1'
#
loop_
_entity.id
_entity.type
_entity.pdbx_description
1 polymer ?
#
loop_
_entity_poly.entity_id
_entity_poly.type
_entity_poly.pdbx_seq_one_letter_code
_entity_poly.pdbx_strand_id
1 'polypeptide(L)'
;MTPEKRIEAAKLELVQARTEIARTLRTERSRRRAPLNRQFHEVTRMLMPGDPYSSQAGQDRIVDSLLAGKTGGTFADIGGYDGVTGSNTLFFERHRGWTGLLVEPVAAQLERARVARSCACVGCAVSAEAGEAEFIEVREGFRQMSGLAASYDPDILAEVRKDSRHKEETVTVETRTLSDILTEGGVPDPDYVSLDIEGGELPVLESFPFDKHDVTAWSIENTRGLPRVAEIMRDNGYSLADFCGPDEIYLKRQSR
;
A
#
# COMPACT_ATOMS: atom_id res chain seq x y z
N MET A 1 5.29 -32.01 -28.91
CA MET A 1 4.36 -31.74 -27.80
C MET A 1 3.28 -30.78 -28.30
N THR A 2 2.00 -31.07 -28.11
CA THR A 2 0.92 -30.17 -28.59
C THR A 2 0.85 -28.90 -27.72
N PRO A 3 0.29 -27.78 -28.21
CA PRO A 3 0.10 -26.57 -27.41
C PRO A 3 -0.61 -26.83 -26.07
N GLU A 4 -1.63 -27.67 -26.05
CA GLU A 4 -2.39 -28.03 -24.84
C GLU A 4 -1.47 -28.71 -23.81
N LYS A 5 -0.64 -29.67 -24.25
CA LYS A 5 0.33 -30.33 -23.38
C LYS A 5 1.40 -29.37 -22.85
N ARG A 6 1.77 -28.34 -23.63
CA ARG A 6 2.68 -27.28 -23.16
C ARG A 6 2.04 -26.43 -22.07
N ILE A 7 0.76 -26.06 -22.23
CA ILE A 7 0.01 -25.27 -21.26
C ILE A 7 -0.13 -26.04 -19.94
N GLU A 8 -0.50 -27.33 -20.00
CA GLU A 8 -0.62 -28.14 -18.78
C GLU A 8 0.72 -28.34 -18.07
N ALA A 9 1.81 -28.55 -18.81
CA ALA A 9 3.15 -28.59 -18.21
C ALA A 9 3.52 -27.26 -17.53
N ALA A 10 3.26 -26.11 -18.17
CA ALA A 10 3.53 -24.79 -17.58
C ALA A 10 2.71 -24.54 -16.30
N LYS A 11 1.44 -24.95 -16.27
CA LYS A 11 0.61 -24.87 -15.05
C LYS A 11 1.20 -25.71 -13.92
N LEU A 12 1.71 -26.92 -14.22
CA LEU A 12 2.32 -27.78 -13.21
C LEU A 12 3.57 -27.13 -12.59
N GLU A 13 4.44 -26.53 -13.42
CA GLU A 13 5.62 -25.78 -12.96
C GLU A 13 5.22 -24.62 -12.03
N LEU A 14 4.20 -23.83 -12.43
CA LEU A 14 3.69 -22.74 -11.60
C LEU A 14 3.13 -23.25 -10.26
N VAL A 15 2.40 -24.38 -10.25
CA VAL A 15 1.91 -24.98 -9.01
C VAL A 15 3.07 -25.39 -8.10
N GLN A 16 4.12 -26.01 -8.65
CA GLN A 16 5.31 -26.41 -7.89
C GLN A 16 6.02 -25.19 -7.29
N ALA A 17 6.30 -24.17 -8.11
CA ALA A 17 6.91 -22.93 -7.65
C ALA A 17 6.11 -22.27 -6.51
N ARG A 18 4.77 -22.17 -6.67
CA ARG A 18 3.90 -21.64 -5.61
C ARG A 18 4.00 -22.44 -4.32
N THR A 19 4.02 -23.77 -4.41
CA THR A 19 4.15 -24.66 -3.25
C THR A 19 5.50 -24.52 -2.56
N GLU A 20 6.59 -24.35 -3.31
CA GLU A 20 7.92 -24.11 -2.78
C GLU A 20 8.00 -22.77 -2.05
N ILE A 21 7.52 -21.69 -2.67
CA ILE A 21 7.45 -20.36 -2.04
C ILE A 21 6.64 -20.43 -0.74
N ALA A 22 5.46 -21.07 -0.75
CA ALA A 22 4.64 -21.25 0.45
C ALA A 22 5.32 -22.09 1.54
N ARG A 23 6.20 -23.03 1.18
CA ARG A 23 6.99 -23.79 2.15
C ARG A 23 8.05 -22.90 2.80
N THR A 24 8.75 -22.09 2.01
CA THR A 24 9.75 -21.14 2.51
C THR A 24 9.12 -20.07 3.41
N LEU A 25 7.98 -19.51 2.99
CA LEU A 25 7.22 -18.54 3.79
C LEU A 25 6.76 -19.11 5.14
N ARG A 26 6.64 -20.43 5.31
CA ARG A 26 6.28 -21.00 6.63
C ARG A 26 7.39 -20.87 7.67
N THR A 27 8.65 -20.81 7.27
CA THR A 27 9.80 -20.75 8.19
C THR A 27 10.54 -19.40 8.16
N GLU A 28 10.49 -18.67 7.05
CA GLU A 28 11.13 -17.36 6.92
C GLU A 28 10.39 -16.30 7.75
N ARG A 29 11.13 -15.47 8.49
CA ARG A 29 10.62 -14.42 9.39
C ARG A 29 11.27 -13.06 9.15
N SER A 30 12.29 -12.98 8.31
CA SER A 30 13.00 -11.75 7.97
C SER A 30 12.37 -11.02 6.79
N ARG A 31 12.94 -9.86 6.43
CA ARG A 31 12.59 -9.10 5.22
C ARG A 31 12.64 -9.91 3.92
N ARG A 32 13.30 -11.08 3.89
CA ARG A 32 13.27 -11.99 2.72
C ARG A 32 11.87 -12.47 2.35
N ARG A 33 10.88 -12.33 3.24
CA ARG A 33 9.46 -12.56 2.94
C ARG A 33 8.91 -11.61 1.87
N ALA A 34 9.38 -10.35 1.82
CA ALA A 34 8.88 -9.34 0.88
C ALA A 34 8.87 -9.79 -0.59
N PRO A 35 10.02 -10.18 -1.20
CA PRO A 35 10.02 -10.68 -2.57
C PRO A 35 9.30 -12.02 -2.72
N LEU A 36 9.32 -12.88 -1.69
CA LEU A 36 8.62 -14.17 -1.72
C LEU A 36 7.09 -13.99 -1.76
N ASN A 37 6.53 -13.05 -0.99
CA ASN A 37 5.11 -12.74 -1.01
C ASN A 37 4.69 -12.15 -2.35
N ARG A 38 5.49 -11.25 -2.95
CA ARG A 38 5.26 -10.76 -4.32
C ARG A 38 5.21 -11.91 -5.33
N GLN A 39 6.22 -12.78 -5.33
CA GLN A 39 6.25 -13.94 -6.22
C GLN A 39 5.08 -14.89 -5.98
N PHE A 40 4.72 -15.13 -4.72
CA PHE A 40 3.57 -15.94 -4.37
C PHE A 40 2.28 -15.35 -4.96
N HIS A 41 2.08 -14.03 -4.81
CA HIS A 41 0.94 -13.31 -5.36
C HIS A 41 0.91 -13.39 -6.90
N GLU A 42 2.02 -13.12 -7.57
CA GLU A 42 2.15 -13.20 -9.04
C GLU A 42 1.80 -14.59 -9.58
N VAL A 43 2.44 -15.64 -9.06
CA VAL A 43 2.19 -17.02 -9.48
C VAL A 43 0.75 -17.43 -9.19
N THR A 44 0.18 -16.96 -8.08
CA THR A 44 -1.22 -17.21 -7.72
C THR A 44 -2.18 -16.61 -8.73
N ARG A 45 -1.93 -15.38 -9.20
CA ARG A 45 -2.73 -14.72 -10.25
C ARG A 45 -2.59 -15.38 -11.62
N MET A 46 -1.41 -15.91 -11.94
CA MET A 46 -1.22 -16.70 -13.17
C MET A 46 -2.03 -18.01 -13.16
N LEU A 47 -2.13 -18.64 -11.99
CA LEU A 47 -2.87 -19.90 -11.80
C LEU A 47 -4.39 -19.70 -11.67
N MET A 48 -4.85 -18.53 -11.22
CA MET A 48 -6.26 -18.21 -10.99
C MET A 48 -6.64 -16.90 -11.68
N PRO A 49 -6.89 -16.93 -13.00
CA PRO A 49 -7.42 -15.77 -13.72
C PRO A 49 -8.81 -15.43 -13.18
N GLY A 50 -8.92 -14.34 -12.41
CA GLY A 50 -10.12 -13.98 -11.64
C GLY A 50 -9.89 -13.78 -10.14
N ASP A 51 -8.65 -13.99 -9.68
CA ASP A 51 -8.23 -13.61 -8.33
C ASP A 51 -8.54 -12.11 -8.08
N PRO A 52 -9.37 -11.76 -7.08
CA PRO A 52 -9.91 -10.41 -6.92
C PRO A 52 -8.95 -9.42 -6.25
N TYR A 53 -7.82 -9.91 -5.72
CA TYR A 53 -6.80 -9.08 -5.09
C TYR A 53 -6.07 -8.21 -6.13
N SER A 54 -6.01 -6.91 -5.86
CA SER A 54 -5.53 -5.85 -6.75
C SER A 54 -4.16 -5.28 -6.36
N SER A 55 -3.67 -5.58 -5.15
CA SER A 55 -2.39 -5.08 -4.68
C SER A 55 -1.21 -5.50 -5.56
N GLN A 56 -0.11 -4.76 -5.48
CA GLN A 56 1.08 -5.04 -6.28
C GLN A 56 1.80 -6.33 -5.86
N ALA A 57 1.86 -6.61 -4.54
CA ALA A 57 2.65 -7.70 -3.98
C ALA A 57 1.84 -8.69 -3.13
N GLY A 58 0.54 -8.48 -2.98
CA GLY A 58 -0.34 -9.32 -2.15
C GLY A 58 -0.62 -8.75 -0.76
N GLN A 59 -0.42 -7.45 -0.54
CA GLN A 59 -0.75 -6.77 0.72
C GLN A 59 -2.21 -6.99 1.12
N ASP A 60 -3.14 -6.72 0.21
CA ASP A 60 -4.58 -6.92 0.41
C ASP A 60 -4.93 -8.38 0.79
N ARG A 61 -4.28 -9.37 0.18
CA ARG A 61 -4.42 -10.78 0.51
C ARG A 61 -3.93 -11.10 1.93
N ILE A 62 -2.79 -10.55 2.32
CA ILE A 62 -2.23 -10.75 3.67
C ILE A 62 -3.15 -10.09 4.70
N VAL A 63 -3.53 -8.83 4.50
CA VAL A 63 -4.42 -8.09 5.40
C VAL A 63 -5.78 -8.77 5.52
N ASP A 64 -6.37 -9.20 4.41
CA ASP A 64 -7.64 -9.93 4.40
C ASP A 64 -7.56 -11.23 5.22
N SER A 65 -6.45 -11.96 5.11
CA SER A 65 -6.19 -13.14 5.92
C SER A 65 -5.99 -12.80 7.41
N LEU A 66 -5.25 -11.74 7.73
CA LEU A 66 -4.98 -11.31 9.10
C LEU A 66 -6.25 -10.83 9.81
N LEU A 67 -7.17 -10.22 9.06
CA LEU A 67 -8.48 -9.77 9.54
C LEU A 67 -9.57 -10.84 9.42
N ALA A 68 -9.18 -12.10 9.18
CA ALA A 68 -10.07 -13.25 9.09
C ALA A 68 -11.25 -13.07 8.10
N GLY A 69 -11.01 -12.36 6.99
CA GLY A 69 -12.01 -12.11 5.96
C GLY A 69 -13.12 -11.15 6.38
N LYS A 70 -12.85 -10.24 7.34
CA LYS A 70 -13.81 -9.25 7.84
C LYS A 70 -14.55 -8.53 6.70
N THR A 71 -15.86 -8.40 6.85
CA THR A 71 -16.73 -7.65 5.93
C THR A 71 -17.28 -6.40 6.59
N GLY A 72 -17.63 -5.38 5.81
CA GLY A 72 -18.20 -4.13 6.32
C GLY A 72 -17.27 -3.33 7.23
N GLY A 73 -15.96 -3.41 7.02
CA GLY A 73 -14.96 -2.61 7.71
C GLY A 73 -14.70 -1.26 7.05
N THR A 74 -13.71 -0.54 7.55
CA THR A 74 -13.29 0.78 7.02
C THR A 74 -11.82 0.82 6.63
N PHE A 75 -11.48 1.59 5.60
CA PHE A 75 -10.08 1.79 5.20
C PHE A 75 -9.71 3.26 4.96
N ALA A 76 -8.40 3.53 5.00
CA ALA A 76 -7.80 4.74 4.42
C ALA A 76 -6.66 4.33 3.46
N ASP A 77 -6.77 4.78 2.20
CA ASP A 77 -5.76 4.55 1.16
C ASP A 77 -4.96 5.83 0.93
N ILE A 78 -3.76 5.91 1.49
CA ILE A 78 -2.92 7.10 1.49
C ILE A 78 -1.86 6.94 0.40
N GLY A 79 -1.92 7.79 -0.62
CA GLY A 79 -1.17 7.63 -1.87
C GLY A 79 -1.88 6.72 -2.88
N GLY A 80 -3.21 6.87 -3.00
CA GLY A 80 -4.04 5.93 -3.74
C GLY A 80 -3.95 6.02 -5.27
N TYR A 81 -3.17 6.96 -5.82
CA TYR A 81 -2.93 7.12 -7.26
C TYR A 81 -4.24 7.17 -8.07
N ASP A 82 -4.41 6.30 -9.07
CA ASP A 82 -5.59 6.24 -9.93
C ASP A 82 -6.76 5.44 -9.30
N GLY A 83 -6.61 5.01 -8.04
CA GLY A 83 -7.58 4.21 -7.29
C GLY A 83 -7.67 2.74 -7.71
N VAL A 84 -6.88 2.28 -8.68
CA VAL A 84 -7.00 0.89 -9.17
C VAL A 84 -5.67 0.20 -9.25
N THR A 85 -4.70 0.83 -9.89
CA THR A 85 -3.40 0.24 -10.20
C THR A 85 -2.63 0.00 -8.91
N GLY A 86 -2.47 -1.27 -8.53
CA GLY A 86 -1.74 -1.66 -7.32
C GLY A 86 -2.47 -1.34 -6.02
N SER A 87 -3.74 -0.93 -6.04
CA SER A 87 -4.47 -0.52 -4.83
C SER A 87 -4.55 -1.66 -3.81
N ASN A 88 -4.15 -1.36 -2.59
CA ASN A 88 -4.25 -2.27 -1.45
C ASN A 88 -5.66 -2.28 -0.83
N THR A 89 -6.52 -1.32 -1.17
CA THR A 89 -7.85 -1.15 -0.56
C THR A 89 -9.01 -1.45 -1.50
N LEU A 90 -8.76 -1.59 -2.81
CA LEU A 90 -9.80 -1.85 -3.81
C LEU A 90 -10.53 -3.17 -3.62
N PHE A 91 -9.78 -4.23 -3.28
CA PHE A 91 -10.36 -5.52 -2.93
C PHE A 91 -11.40 -5.39 -1.80
N PHE A 92 -11.07 -4.68 -0.72
CA PHE A 92 -11.94 -4.53 0.44
C PHE A 92 -13.23 -3.78 0.10
N GLU A 93 -13.13 -2.69 -0.66
CA GLU A 93 -14.30 -1.94 -1.12
C GLU A 93 -15.25 -2.84 -1.93
N ARG A 94 -14.72 -3.50 -2.96
CA ARG A 94 -15.54 -4.23 -3.95
C ARG A 94 -16.04 -5.58 -3.48
N HIS A 95 -15.25 -6.30 -2.68
CA HIS A 95 -15.49 -7.70 -2.34
C HIS A 95 -15.79 -7.94 -0.87
N ARG A 96 -15.40 -7.02 0.02
CA ARG A 96 -15.71 -7.11 1.46
C ARG A 96 -16.79 -6.12 1.90
N GLY A 97 -17.26 -5.24 1.00
CA GLY A 97 -18.26 -4.23 1.30
C GLY A 97 -17.75 -3.17 2.29
N TRP A 98 -16.44 -2.91 2.28
CA TRP A 98 -15.85 -1.89 3.13
C TRP A 98 -16.09 -0.49 2.56
N THR A 99 -16.14 0.49 3.45
CA THR A 99 -16.16 1.92 3.08
C THR A 99 -14.86 2.59 3.51
N GLY A 100 -14.62 3.84 3.13
CA GLY A 100 -13.36 4.48 3.47
C GLY A 100 -13.11 5.79 2.75
N LEU A 101 -11.83 6.14 2.71
CA LEU A 101 -11.33 7.25 1.91
C LEU A 101 -10.04 6.87 1.17
N LEU A 102 -9.78 7.61 0.11
CA LEU A 102 -8.56 7.61 -0.67
C LEU A 102 -7.99 9.03 -0.70
N VAL A 103 -6.68 9.17 -0.54
CA VAL A 103 -5.96 10.44 -0.59
C VAL A 103 -5.00 10.45 -1.76
N GLU A 104 -5.11 11.45 -2.63
CA GLU A 104 -4.26 11.62 -3.81
C GLU A 104 -4.15 13.12 -4.17
N PRO A 105 -2.96 13.74 -4.10
CA PRO A 105 -2.79 15.16 -4.40
C PRO A 105 -2.83 15.49 -5.90
N VAL A 106 -2.48 14.54 -6.79
CA VAL A 106 -2.41 14.79 -8.23
C VAL A 106 -3.81 14.82 -8.84
N ALA A 107 -4.26 16.01 -9.24
CA ALA A 107 -5.62 16.23 -9.77
C ALA A 107 -6.01 15.23 -10.88
N ALA A 108 -5.11 14.94 -11.83
CA ALA A 108 -5.40 14.01 -12.91
C ALA A 108 -5.61 12.55 -12.44
N GLN A 109 -4.95 12.13 -11.36
CA GLN A 109 -5.11 10.80 -10.79
C GLN A 109 -6.30 10.75 -9.84
N LEU A 110 -6.50 11.80 -9.04
CA LEU A 110 -7.67 11.97 -8.20
C LEU A 110 -8.98 11.86 -9.00
N GLU A 111 -9.06 12.49 -10.17
CA GLU A 111 -10.25 12.38 -11.03
C GLU A 111 -10.45 10.95 -11.58
N ARG A 112 -9.37 10.21 -11.84
CA ARG A 112 -9.47 8.78 -12.20
C ARG A 112 -9.95 7.94 -11.02
N ALA A 113 -9.41 8.19 -9.82
CA ALA A 113 -9.82 7.52 -8.60
C ALA A 113 -11.32 7.75 -8.32
N ARG A 114 -11.81 8.99 -8.47
CA ARG A 114 -13.25 9.34 -8.31
C ARG A 114 -14.18 8.59 -9.24
N VAL A 115 -13.72 8.22 -10.43
CA VAL A 115 -14.50 7.40 -11.37
C VAL A 115 -14.45 5.93 -10.98
N ALA A 116 -13.32 5.45 -10.47
CA ALA A 116 -13.08 4.04 -10.22
C ALA A 116 -13.51 3.53 -8.83
N ARG A 117 -13.59 4.44 -7.85
CA ARG A 117 -13.88 4.19 -6.43
C ARG A 117 -15.30 4.65 -6.08
N SER A 118 -15.90 3.99 -5.08
CA SER A 118 -17.13 4.46 -4.45
C SER A 118 -16.89 5.23 -3.14
N CYS A 119 -15.68 5.14 -2.60
CA CYS A 119 -15.22 5.82 -1.40
C CYS A 119 -14.93 7.31 -1.66
N ALA A 120 -14.84 8.10 -0.59
CA ALA A 120 -14.44 9.50 -0.70
C ALA A 120 -13.01 9.61 -1.24
N CYS A 121 -12.76 10.55 -2.16
CA CYS A 121 -11.44 10.80 -2.73
C CYS A 121 -11.02 12.24 -2.41
N VAL A 122 -10.02 12.40 -1.55
CA VAL A 122 -9.54 13.65 -0.97
C VAL A 122 -8.28 14.13 -1.70
N GLY A 123 -8.34 15.35 -2.23
CA GLY A 123 -7.27 15.94 -3.03
C GLY A 123 -6.26 16.73 -2.21
N CYS A 124 -5.43 16.05 -1.42
CA CYS A 124 -4.34 16.65 -0.64
C CYS A 124 -3.17 15.67 -0.50
N ALA A 125 -2.01 16.16 -0.09
CA ALA A 125 -0.88 15.32 0.29
C ALA A 125 -0.87 15.11 1.81
N VAL A 126 -0.53 13.90 2.26
CA VAL A 126 -0.34 13.63 3.68
C VAL A 126 1.05 14.05 4.10
N SER A 127 1.15 14.81 5.19
CA SER A 127 2.41 15.28 5.74
C SER A 127 2.36 15.36 7.26
N ALA A 128 3.50 15.61 7.91
CA ALA A 128 3.56 15.77 9.36
C ALA A 128 2.78 17.00 9.85
N GLU A 129 2.61 18.03 9.00
CA GLU A 129 1.95 19.30 9.30
C GLU A 129 0.96 19.71 8.19
N ALA A 130 -0.06 20.49 8.55
CA ALA A 130 -0.99 21.07 7.60
C ALA A 130 -0.42 22.35 6.97
N GLY A 131 -0.70 22.59 5.68
CA GLY A 131 -0.18 23.75 4.97
C GLY A 131 -0.13 23.55 3.45
N GLU A 132 0.93 24.06 2.84
CA GLU A 132 1.24 23.86 1.42
C GLU A 132 2.69 23.42 1.27
N ALA A 133 2.97 22.54 0.31
CA ALA A 133 4.32 22.07 0.05
C ALA A 133 4.56 21.83 -1.45
N GLU A 134 5.83 21.85 -1.85
CA GLU A 134 6.26 21.44 -3.18
C GLU A 134 6.13 19.91 -3.32
N PHE A 135 5.54 19.50 -4.43
CA PHE A 135 5.26 18.10 -4.77
C PHE A 135 5.81 17.81 -6.16
N ILE A 136 6.58 16.72 -6.27
CA ILE A 136 7.14 16.24 -7.53
C ILE A 136 6.09 15.35 -8.18
N GLU A 137 5.41 15.86 -9.21
CA GLU A 137 4.47 15.10 -10.00
C GLU A 137 5.18 14.47 -11.21
N VAL A 138 5.16 13.14 -11.29
CA VAL A 138 5.66 12.40 -12.44
C VAL A 138 4.56 12.30 -13.51
N ARG A 139 4.74 13.04 -14.61
CA ARG A 139 3.77 13.17 -15.72
C ARG A 139 3.88 12.04 -16.75
N GLU A 140 5.08 11.54 -16.99
CA GLU A 140 5.38 10.42 -17.92
C GLU A 140 6.40 9.45 -17.29
N GLY A 141 6.32 8.17 -17.66
CA GLY A 141 7.11 7.10 -17.01
C GLY A 141 6.35 6.48 -15.84
N PHE A 142 6.99 6.42 -14.67
CA PHE A 142 6.44 5.84 -13.45
C PHE A 142 5.55 6.83 -12.69
N ARG A 143 4.39 7.16 -13.27
CA ARG A 143 3.48 8.20 -12.77
C ARG A 143 2.99 8.01 -11.34
N GLN A 144 2.93 6.76 -10.86
CA GLN A 144 2.54 6.44 -9.50
C GLN A 144 3.60 6.86 -8.45
N MET A 145 4.84 7.10 -8.89
CA MET A 145 5.96 7.49 -8.03
C MET A 145 6.02 9.02 -7.91
N SER A 146 4.92 9.65 -7.49
CA SER A 146 4.89 11.10 -7.23
C SER A 146 4.89 11.33 -5.73
N GLY A 147 5.54 12.39 -5.24
CA GLY A 147 5.77 12.56 -3.81
C GLY A 147 6.14 13.97 -3.39
N LEU A 148 6.05 14.25 -2.08
CA LEU A 148 6.44 15.55 -1.51
C LEU A 148 7.95 15.77 -1.67
N ALA A 149 8.35 16.90 -2.26
CA ALA A 149 9.76 17.15 -2.63
C ALA A 149 10.72 17.12 -1.42
N ALA A 150 10.25 17.59 -0.27
CA ALA A 150 11.06 17.68 0.96
C ALA A 150 11.31 16.31 1.62
N SER A 151 10.43 15.33 1.41
CA SER A 151 10.51 14.00 2.04
C SER A 151 10.67 12.86 1.04
N TYR A 152 10.74 13.15 -0.26
CA TYR A 152 10.93 12.15 -1.31
C TYR A 152 12.22 11.36 -1.04
N ASP A 153 12.14 10.02 -1.06
CA ASP A 153 13.33 9.19 -1.00
C ASP A 153 14.30 9.46 -2.19
N PRO A 154 15.54 9.91 -1.93
CA PRO A 154 16.46 10.32 -2.99
C PRO A 154 16.90 9.17 -3.89
N ASP A 155 16.99 7.94 -3.37
CA ASP A 155 17.37 6.77 -4.16
C ASP A 155 16.22 6.35 -5.07
N ILE A 156 14.98 6.35 -4.55
CA ILE A 156 13.78 6.10 -5.37
C ILE A 156 13.67 7.16 -6.47
N LEU A 157 13.80 8.44 -6.14
CA LEU A 157 13.72 9.53 -7.10
C LEU A 157 14.80 9.42 -8.19
N ALA A 158 16.02 9.03 -7.82
CA ALA A 158 17.11 8.79 -8.75
C ALA A 158 16.81 7.61 -9.70
N GLU A 159 16.22 6.52 -9.20
CA GLU A 159 15.80 5.40 -10.03
C GLU A 159 14.64 5.78 -10.97
N VAL A 160 13.64 6.51 -10.49
CA VAL A 160 12.52 7.00 -11.31
C VAL A 160 13.02 7.85 -12.48
N ARG A 161 13.95 8.77 -12.21
CA ARG A 161 14.56 9.66 -13.21
C ARG A 161 15.44 8.94 -14.24
N LYS A 162 15.79 7.67 -14.07
CA LYS A 162 16.51 6.87 -15.08
C LYS A 162 15.62 6.38 -16.21
N ASP A 163 14.29 6.37 -16.05
CA ASP A 163 13.39 5.96 -17.12
C ASP A 163 13.48 6.95 -18.30
N SER A 164 13.68 6.44 -19.52
CA SER A 164 13.83 7.28 -20.71
C SER A 164 12.58 8.10 -21.05
N ARG A 165 11.41 7.73 -20.51
CA ARG A 165 10.13 8.42 -20.69
C ARG A 165 9.89 9.45 -19.58
N HIS A 166 10.76 9.52 -18.57
CA HIS A 166 10.55 10.33 -17.38
C HIS A 166 10.33 11.80 -17.74
N LYS A 167 9.23 12.35 -17.23
CA LYS A 167 8.97 13.78 -17.17
C LYS A 167 8.31 14.09 -15.85
N GLU A 168 8.82 15.10 -15.16
CA GLU A 168 8.28 15.57 -13.89
C GLU A 168 7.99 17.07 -13.94
N GLU A 169 7.14 17.50 -13.02
CA GLU A 169 6.85 18.90 -12.74
C GLU A 169 6.77 19.09 -11.22
N THR A 170 7.22 20.23 -10.73
CA THR A 170 7.00 20.61 -9.33
C THR A 170 5.74 21.47 -9.25
N VAL A 171 4.78 21.02 -8.45
CA VAL A 171 3.52 21.71 -8.20
C VAL A 171 3.36 22.00 -6.71
N THR A 172 2.64 23.06 -6.35
CA THR A 172 2.25 23.31 -4.96
C THR A 172 0.94 22.58 -4.67
N VAL A 173 0.90 21.82 -3.58
CA VAL A 173 -0.29 21.08 -3.14
C VAL A 173 -0.61 21.40 -1.69
N GLU A 174 -1.90 21.32 -1.34
CA GLU A 174 -2.34 21.34 0.06
C GLU A 174 -1.80 20.11 0.80
N THR A 175 -1.24 20.32 1.99
CA THR A 175 -0.84 19.26 2.91
C THR A 175 -1.75 19.22 4.13
N ARG A 176 -2.03 18.01 4.62
CA ARG A 176 -2.83 17.77 5.82
C ARG A 176 -2.22 16.64 6.65
N THR A 177 -2.48 16.63 7.95
CA THR A 177 -2.06 15.51 8.79
C THR A 177 -2.95 14.30 8.54
N LEU A 178 -2.40 13.09 8.72
CA LEU A 178 -3.19 11.86 8.60
C LEU A 178 -4.36 11.85 9.60
N SER A 179 -4.14 12.36 10.81
CA SER A 179 -5.15 12.45 11.87
C SER A 179 -6.36 13.31 11.45
N ASP A 180 -6.11 14.48 10.84
CA ASP A 180 -7.17 15.38 10.37
C ASP A 180 -7.96 14.75 9.23
N ILE A 181 -7.28 14.09 8.29
CA ILE A 181 -7.92 13.41 7.16
C ILE A 181 -8.84 12.28 7.65
N LEU A 182 -8.37 11.44 8.56
CA LEU A 182 -9.16 10.34 9.12
C LEU A 182 -10.40 10.87 9.86
N THR A 183 -10.20 11.87 10.71
CA THR A 183 -11.28 12.45 11.55
C THR A 183 -12.33 13.16 10.70
N GLU A 184 -11.92 14.05 9.80
CA GLU A 184 -12.85 14.80 8.95
C GLU A 184 -13.48 13.92 7.86
N GLY A 185 -12.76 12.89 7.42
CA GLY A 185 -13.26 11.89 6.48
C GLY A 185 -14.27 10.90 7.09
N GLY A 186 -14.56 11.01 8.40
CA GLY A 186 -15.53 10.15 9.08
C GLY A 186 -15.05 8.73 9.31
N VAL A 187 -13.74 8.49 9.23
CA VAL A 187 -13.09 7.20 9.49
C VAL A 187 -11.95 7.39 10.50
N PRO A 188 -12.22 7.85 11.73
CA PRO A 188 -11.19 8.11 12.72
C PRO A 188 -10.41 6.83 13.10
N ASP A 189 -11.07 5.67 13.08
CA ASP A 189 -10.50 4.39 13.51
C ASP A 189 -10.61 3.34 12.39
N PRO A 190 -9.87 3.49 11.29
CA PRO A 190 -9.97 2.56 10.16
C PRO A 190 -9.49 1.15 10.54
N ASP A 191 -10.16 0.12 10.02
CA ASP A 191 -9.67 -1.25 10.15
C ASP A 191 -8.34 -1.46 9.41
N TYR A 192 -8.13 -0.72 8.32
CA TYR A 192 -6.92 -0.83 7.52
C TYR A 192 -6.44 0.53 6.99
N VAL A 193 -5.16 0.83 7.20
CA VAL A 193 -4.49 1.96 6.54
C VAL A 193 -3.41 1.42 5.60
N SER A 194 -3.46 1.83 4.34
CA SER A 194 -2.35 1.71 3.39
C SER A 194 -1.63 3.05 3.35
N LEU A 195 -0.35 3.09 3.72
CA LEU A 195 0.48 4.29 3.75
C LEU A 195 1.68 4.12 2.82
N ASP A 196 1.57 4.70 1.64
CA ASP A 196 2.57 4.62 0.56
C ASP A 196 2.66 6.00 -0.11
N ILE A 197 3.63 6.82 0.31
CA ILE A 197 3.78 8.23 -0.10
C ILE A 197 5.23 8.56 -0.51
N GLU A 198 5.96 7.56 -0.98
CA GLU A 198 7.26 7.69 -1.65
C GLU A 198 8.36 8.33 -0.77
N GLY A 199 8.36 8.00 0.53
CA GLY A 199 9.39 8.40 1.50
C GLY A 199 8.92 9.29 2.65
N GLY A 200 7.67 9.77 2.59
CA GLY A 200 7.05 10.62 3.63
C GLY A 200 6.55 9.86 4.86
N GLU A 201 6.66 8.52 4.90
CA GLU A 201 6.00 7.66 5.89
C GLU A 201 6.52 7.93 7.29
N LEU A 202 7.85 8.04 7.46
CA LEU A 202 8.45 8.18 8.78
C LEU A 202 8.02 9.48 9.50
N PRO A 203 8.14 10.69 8.90
CA PRO A 203 7.65 11.92 9.53
C PRO A 203 6.16 11.89 9.85
N VAL A 204 5.33 11.29 8.99
CA VAL A 204 3.89 11.13 9.24
C VAL A 204 3.64 10.24 10.45
N LEU A 205 4.36 9.12 10.57
CA LEU A 205 4.23 8.22 11.73
C LEU A 205 4.76 8.85 13.02
N GLU A 206 5.79 9.71 12.95
CA GLU A 206 6.32 10.40 14.12
C GLU A 206 5.36 11.44 14.71
N SER A 207 4.55 12.10 13.86
CA SER A 207 3.55 13.07 14.31
C SER A 207 2.16 12.47 14.54
N PHE A 208 1.91 11.22 14.12
CA PHE A 208 0.60 10.59 14.22
C PHE A 208 0.20 10.34 15.69
N PRO A 209 -0.97 10.85 16.14
CA PRO A 209 -1.42 10.67 17.52
C PRO A 209 -2.08 9.30 17.70
N PHE A 210 -1.27 8.25 17.84
CA PHE A 210 -1.73 6.87 18.02
C PHE A 210 -2.67 6.66 19.23
N ASP A 211 -2.63 7.55 20.22
CA ASP A 211 -3.53 7.53 21.38
C ASP A 211 -4.96 7.99 21.05
N LYS A 212 -5.16 8.64 19.90
CA LYS A 212 -6.45 9.15 19.42
C LYS A 212 -7.09 8.31 18.32
N HIS A 213 -6.37 7.31 17.79
CA HIS A 213 -6.81 6.49 16.67
C HIS A 213 -6.61 5.00 16.95
N ASP A 214 -7.64 4.22 16.74
CA ASP A 214 -7.63 2.76 16.86
C ASP A 214 -7.58 2.08 15.49
N VAL A 215 -6.42 2.17 14.82
CA VAL A 215 -6.22 1.45 13.56
C VAL A 215 -5.94 -0.02 13.83
N THR A 216 -6.62 -0.94 13.15
CA THR A 216 -6.41 -2.39 13.37
C THR A 216 -5.18 -2.91 12.62
N ALA A 217 -5.06 -2.62 11.32
CA ALA A 217 -3.95 -3.07 10.48
C ALA A 217 -3.35 -1.92 9.65
N TRP A 218 -2.04 -1.99 9.42
CA TRP A 218 -1.32 -1.06 8.55
C TRP A 218 -0.51 -1.82 7.50
N SER A 219 -0.46 -1.29 6.29
CA SER A 219 0.64 -1.51 5.34
C SER A 219 1.40 -0.20 5.25
N ILE A 220 2.71 -0.23 5.50
CA ILE A 220 3.56 0.95 5.51
C ILE A 220 4.71 0.71 4.54
N GLU A 221 4.85 1.55 3.54
CA GLU A 221 6.00 1.50 2.64
C GLU A 221 7.29 1.75 3.44
N ASN A 222 8.24 0.82 3.39
CA ASN A 222 9.52 0.95 4.08
C ASN A 222 10.64 0.27 3.27
N THR A 223 10.81 0.75 2.05
CA THR A 223 11.76 0.21 1.06
C THR A 223 13.20 0.18 1.59
N ARG A 224 13.64 1.20 2.33
CA ARG A 224 14.98 1.26 2.95
C ARG A 224 15.13 0.42 4.22
N GLY A 225 14.01 -0.02 4.78
CA GLY A 225 14.00 -0.76 6.02
C GLY A 225 14.53 -0.02 7.23
N LEU A 226 14.07 1.23 7.36
CA LEU A 226 14.37 2.08 8.50
C LEU A 226 13.87 1.41 9.79
N PRO A 227 14.75 1.07 10.75
CA PRO A 227 14.34 0.45 12.01
C PRO A 227 13.36 1.31 12.82
N ARG A 228 13.40 2.64 12.60
CA ARG A 228 12.58 3.61 13.29
C ARG A 228 11.08 3.40 13.09
N VAL A 229 10.65 2.98 11.90
CA VAL A 229 9.24 2.63 11.62
C VAL A 229 8.79 1.51 12.56
N ALA A 230 9.57 0.43 12.65
CA ALA A 230 9.26 -0.72 13.51
C ALA A 230 9.31 -0.39 15.02
N GLU A 231 10.13 0.59 15.43
CA GLU A 231 10.13 1.13 16.79
C GLU A 231 8.83 1.88 17.10
N ILE A 232 8.46 2.86 16.27
CA ILE A 232 7.23 3.65 16.44
C ILE A 232 6.01 2.74 16.52
N MET A 233 5.87 1.80 15.58
CA MET A 233 4.73 0.89 15.57
C MET A 233 4.69 0.02 16.84
N ARG A 234 5.84 -0.50 17.29
CA ARG A 234 5.93 -1.33 18.51
C ARG A 234 5.61 -0.57 19.78
N ASP A 235 6.10 0.65 19.90
CA ASP A 235 5.90 1.52 21.06
C ASP A 235 4.42 1.92 21.16
N ASN A 236 3.72 2.02 20.03
CA ASN A 236 2.30 2.32 19.95
C ASN A 236 1.40 1.06 19.87
N GLY A 237 1.91 -0.10 20.30
CA GLY A 237 1.07 -1.29 20.51
C GLY A 237 0.83 -2.15 19.27
N TYR A 238 1.60 -1.99 18.19
CA TYR A 238 1.51 -2.83 16.99
C TYR A 238 2.63 -3.87 16.93
N SER A 239 2.35 -4.99 16.28
CA SER A 239 3.35 -6.03 15.97
C SER A 239 3.51 -6.14 14.47
N LEU A 240 4.76 -6.26 14.01
CA LEU A 240 5.05 -6.64 12.64
C LEU A 240 4.46 -8.04 12.37
N ALA A 241 3.56 -8.11 11.40
CA ALA A 241 2.87 -9.33 10.99
C ALA A 241 3.52 -9.96 9.76
N ASP A 242 3.93 -9.16 8.77
CA ASP A 242 4.55 -9.65 7.54
C ASP A 242 5.39 -8.58 6.82
N PHE A 243 6.15 -8.98 5.79
CA PHE A 243 6.78 -8.10 4.81
C PHE A 243 6.21 -8.44 3.43
N CYS A 244 5.76 -7.46 2.66
CA CYS A 244 5.09 -7.69 1.39
C CYS A 244 5.47 -6.63 0.36
N GLY A 245 6.28 -6.99 -0.65
CA GLY A 245 6.79 -6.00 -1.59
C GLY A 245 7.64 -4.93 -0.87
N PRO A 246 7.37 -3.63 -1.06
CA PRO A 246 8.07 -2.58 -0.33
C PRO A 246 7.56 -2.40 1.11
N ASP A 247 6.45 -3.06 1.47
CA ASP A 247 5.71 -2.75 2.69
C ASP A 247 6.05 -3.65 3.87
N GLU A 248 5.98 -3.06 5.06
CA GLU A 248 5.84 -3.76 6.33
C GLU A 248 4.37 -3.77 6.75
N ILE A 249 3.83 -4.96 7.05
CA ILE A 249 2.45 -5.13 7.51
C ILE A 249 2.44 -5.18 9.04
N TYR A 250 1.69 -4.29 9.69
CA TYR A 250 1.55 -4.22 11.14
C TYR A 250 0.13 -4.52 11.58
N LEU A 251 -0.02 -5.23 12.70
CA LEU A 251 -1.32 -5.54 13.31
C LEU A 251 -1.34 -5.06 14.76
N LYS A 252 -2.44 -4.44 15.18
CA LYS A 252 -2.64 -4.01 16.57
C LYS A 252 -2.58 -5.23 17.50
N ARG A 253 -1.84 -5.11 18.60
CA ARG A 253 -1.80 -6.14 19.64
C ARG A 253 -3.15 -6.15 20.35
N GLN A 254 -3.73 -7.33 20.51
CA GLN A 254 -4.88 -7.45 21.39
C GLN A 254 -4.47 -7.11 22.82
N SER A 255 -5.20 -6.21 23.45
CA SER A 255 -5.09 -5.94 24.88
C SER A 255 -5.27 -7.26 25.63
N ARG A 256 -4.29 -7.62 26.45
CA ARG A 256 -4.37 -8.79 27.33
C ARG A 256 -5.39 -8.58 28.44
#